data_AF-A0A2I0E006-F1
#
_entry.id   AF-A0A2I0E006-F1
#
_cell.length_a   1.000
_cell.length_b   1.000
_cell.length_c   1.000
_cell.angle_alpha   90.00
_cell.angle_beta   90.00
_cell.angle_gamma   90.00
#
_symmetry.space_group_name_H-M   'P 1'
#
loop_
_entity.id
_entity.type
_entity.pdbx_description
1 polymer ?
#
loop_
_entity_poly.entity_id
_entity_poly.type
_entity_poly.pdbx_seq_one_letter_code
_entity_poly.pdbx_strand_id
1 'polypeptide(L)' 'MERAIRNFLSQESAGGILLMIAVVLAMILANSPLAGMYQGFLDTEMQVRVGSLDIDKTLIHWINDGLMAL' A
#
# COMPACT_ATOMS: atom_id res chain seq x y z
N MET A 1 -3.31 26.70 5.23
CA MET A 1 -2.83 25.47 4.55
C MET A 1 -3.91 24.38 4.55
N GLU A 2 -4.53 24.08 5.70
CA GLU A 2 -5.62 23.09 5.81
C GLU A 2 -6.78 23.25 4.82
N ARG A 3 -7.30 24.48 4.62
CA ARG A 3 -8.40 24.73 3.67
C ARG A 3 -8.03 24.40 2.22
N ALA A 4 -6.78 24.64 1.83
CA ALA A 4 -6.32 24.36 0.47
C ALA A 4 -6.23 22.85 0.22
N ILE A 5 -5.74 22.08 1.19
CA ILE A 5 -5.67 20.60 1.10
C ILE A 5 -7.08 20.00 1.04
N ARG A 6 -8.01 20.47 1.88
CA ARG A 6 -9.42 19.99 1.85
C ARG A 6 -10.09 20.30 0.51
N ASN A 7 -9.90 21.50 -0.02
CA ASN A 7 -10.46 21.88 -1.32
C ASN A 7 -9.86 21.06 -2.45
N PHE A 8 -8.54 20.79 -2.41
CA PHE A 8 -7.89 19.91 -3.39
C PHE A 8 -8.44 18.49 -3.32
N LEU A 9 -8.49 17.88 -2.13
CA LEU A 9 -9.03 16.53 -1.94
C LEU A 9 -10.52 16.38 -2.29
N SER A 10 -11.26 17.50 -2.32
CA SER A 10 -12.67 17.51 -2.73
C SER A 10 -12.86 17.48 -4.25
N GLN A 11 -11.78 17.60 -5.02
CA GLN A 11 -11.83 17.59 -6.48
C GLN A 11 -11.72 16.15 -7.00
N GLU A 12 -12.57 15.78 -7.97
CA GLU A 12 -12.62 14.41 -8.51
C GLU A 12 -11.27 13.95 -9.09
N SER A 13 -10.48 14.86 -9.66
CA SER A 13 -9.15 14.56 -10.21
C SER A 13 -8.08 14.32 -9.14
N ALA A 14 -8.30 14.74 -7.89
CA ALA A 14 -7.31 14.61 -6.83
C ALA A 14 -6.98 13.15 -6.50
N GLY A 15 -7.98 12.27 -6.57
CA GLY A 15 -7.77 10.82 -6.41
C GLY A 15 -6.83 10.25 -7.46
N GLY A 16 -7.04 10.61 -8.73
CA GLY A 16 -6.18 10.18 -9.84
C GLY A 16 -4.75 10.72 -9.72
N ILE A 17 -4.58 11.99 -9.32
CA ILE A 17 -3.26 12.59 -9.09
C ILE A 17 -2.53 11.88 -7.94
N LEU A 18 -3.23 11.61 -6.83
CA LEU A 18 -2.65 10.91 -5.69
C LEU A 18 -2.22 9.49 -6.05
N LEU A 19 -3.04 8.77 -6.82
CA LEU A 19 -2.71 7.43 -7.34
C LEU A 19 -1.46 7.48 -8.22
N MET A 20 -1.36 8.44 -9.14
CA MET A 20 -0.18 8.60 -10.00
C MET A 20 1.09 8.85 -9.18
N ILE A 21 1.01 9.70 -8.15
CA ILE A 21 2.13 9.95 -7.24
C ILE A 21 2.53 8.65 -6.52
N ALA A 22 1.57 7.89 -6.01
CA ALA A 22 1.83 6.61 -5.34
C ALA A 22 2.53 5.61 -6.28
N VAL A 23 2.09 5.51 -7.55
CA VAL A 23 2.72 4.65 -8.56
C VAL A 23 4.16 5.08 -8.85
N VAL A 24 4.41 6.38 -9.01
CA VAL A 24 5.76 6.90 -9.24
C VAL A 24 6.66 6.61 -8.04
N LEU A 25 6.18 6.79 -6.82
CA LEU A 25 6.93 6.47 -5.61
C LEU A 25 7.24 4.96 -5.51
N ALA A 26 6.26 4.10 -5.79
CA ALA A 26 6.47 2.66 -5.81
C ALA A 26 7.52 2.25 -6.85
N MET A 27 7.46 2.81 -8.06
CA MET A 27 8.45 2.59 -9.12
C MET A 27 9.85 3.03 -8.69
N ILE A 28 9.99 4.19 -8.04
CA ILE A 28 11.27 4.68 -7.53
C ILE A 28 11.82 3.70 -6.49
N LEU A 29 11.03 3.30 -5.51
CA LEU A 29 11.46 2.38 -4.46
C LEU A 29 11.91 1.03 -5.04
N ALA A 30 11.11 0.45 -5.94
CA ALA A 30 11.37 -0.84 -6.58
C ALA A 30 12.61 -0.85 -7.49
N ASN A 31 13.00 0.30 -8.05
CA ASN A 31 14.16 0.42 -8.95
C ASN A 31 15.38 1.11 -8.30
N SER A 32 15.36 1.30 -6.98
CA SER A 32 16.44 1.95 -6.23
C SER A 32 17.28 0.93 -5.44
N PRO A 33 18.42 1.35 -4.85
CA PRO A 33 19.17 0.49 -3.90
C PRO A 33 18.35 0.03 -2.69
N LEU A 34 17.22 0.70 -2.38
CA LEU A 34 16.30 0.28 -1.32
C LEU A 34 15.34 -0.85 -1.75
N ALA A 35 15.39 -1.30 -3.01
CA ALA A 35 14.49 -2.33 -3.53
C ALA A 35 14.47 -3.60 -2.69
N GLY A 36 15.62 -4.05 -2.17
CA GLY A 36 15.70 -5.22 -1.29
C GLY A 36 14.97 -5.02 0.04
N MET A 37 15.05 -3.81 0.63
CA MET A 37 14.31 -3.47 1.85
C MET A 37 12.80 -3.35 1.58
N TYR A 38 12.44 -2.73 0.45
CA TYR A 38 11.05 -2.61 0.01
C TYR A 38 10.41 -3.99 -0.21
N GLN A 39 11.09 -4.86 -0.95
CA GLN A 39 10.63 -6.22 -1.23
C GLN A 39 10.60 -7.07 0.03
N GLY A 40 11.64 -7.02 0.88
CA GLY A 40 11.67 -7.77 2.14
C GLY A 40 10.57 -7.34 3.12
N PHE A 41 10.19 -6.06 3.13
CA PHE A 41 9.04 -5.59 3.89
C PHE A 41 7.74 -6.20 3.35
N LEU A 42 7.53 -6.17 2.03
CA LEU A 42 6.33 -6.73 1.39
C LEU A 42 6.23 -8.27 1.50
N ASP A 43 7.37 -8.95 1.51
CA ASP A 43 7.47 -10.41 1.63
C ASP A 43 7.51 -10.88 3.09
N THR A 44 7.28 -10.00 4.06
CA THR A 44 7.23 -10.38 5.48
C THR A 44 6.08 -11.37 5.70
N GLU A 45 6.41 -12.58 6.17
CA GLU A 45 5.43 -13.61 6.50
C GLU A 45 4.63 -13.19 7.73
N MET A 46 3.30 -13.16 7.59
CA MET A 46 2.38 -12.83 8.66
C MET A 46 1.33 -13.94 8.81
N GLN A 47 1.41 -14.61 9.97
CA GLN A 47 0.48 -15.66 10.35
C GLN A 47 -0.55 -15.14 11.34
N VAL A 48 -1.83 -15.38 11.05
CA VAL A 48 -2.93 -15.13 11.98
C VAL A 48 -3.60 -16.47 12.27
N ARG A 49 -3.57 -16.85 13.55
CA ARG A 49 -4.19 -18.09 14.04
C ARG A 49 -5.30 -17.80 15.03
N VAL A 50 -6.48 -18.35 14.78
CA VAL A 50 -7.63 -18.29 15.71
C VAL A 50 -8.23 -19.69 15.85
N GLY A 51 -7.92 -20.37 16.95
CA GLY A 51 -8.31 -21.77 17.15
C GLY A 51 -7.68 -22.70 16.10
N SER A 52 -8.50 -23.39 15.31
CA SER A 52 -8.06 -24.23 14.19
C SER A 52 -7.87 -23.47 12.88
N LEU A 53 -8.30 -22.20 12.80
CA LEU A 53 -8.07 -21.37 11.64
C LEU A 53 -6.61 -20.91 11.66
N ASP A 54 -5.88 -21.25 10.60
CA ASP A 54 -4.49 -20.88 10.40
C ASP A 54 -4.33 -20.28 9.01
N ILE A 55 -4.06 -18.97 8.96
CA ILE A 55 -3.85 -18.24 7.71
C ILE A 55 -2.44 -17.69 7.75
N ASP A 56 -1.61 -18.23 6.86
CA ASP A 56 -0.23 -17.83 6.66
C ASP A 56 -0.08 -17.20 5.27
N LYS A 57 0.28 -15.92 5.22
CA LYS A 57 0.41 -15.14 4.00
C LYS A 57 1.45 -14.04 4.18
N THR A 58 2.12 -13.68 3.09
CA THR A 58 2.99 -12.49 3.05
C THR A 58 2.20 -11.20 3.24
N LEU A 59 2.87 -10.17 3.73
CA LEU A 59 2.29 -8.84 3.97
C LEU A 59 1.61 -8.25 2.73
N ILE A 60 2.20 -8.42 1.54
CA ILE A 60 1.60 -7.94 0.29
C ILE A 60 0.24 -8.59 0.00
N HIS A 61 0.05 -9.87 0.31
CA HIS A 61 -1.25 -10.54 0.14
C HIS A 61 -2.30 -10.01 1.13
N TRP A 62 -1.91 -9.78 2.38
CA TRP A 62 -2.80 -9.14 3.36
C TRP A 62 -3.23 -7.74 2.93
N ILE A 63 -2.30 -6.92 2.42
CA ILE A 63 -2.59 -5.57 1.92
C ILE A 63 -3.56 -5.64 0.73
N ASN A 64 -3.28 -6.50 -0.26
CA ASN A 64 -4.10 -6.63 -1.45
C ASN A 64 -5.52 -7.10 -1.11
N ASP A 65 -5.65 -8.15 -0.30
CA ASP A 65 -6.95 -8.69 0.11
C ASP A 65 -7.74 -7.65 0.93
N GLY A 66 -7.07 -6.93 1.85
CA GLY A 66 -7.68 -5.91 2.68
C GLY A 66 -8.14 -4.67 1.91
N LEU A 67 -7.31 -4.17 0.97
CA LEU A 67 -7.66 -3.00 0.16
C LEU A 67 -8.73 -3.31 -0.88
N MET A 68 -8.74 -4.51 -1.48
CA MET A 68 -9.77 -4.92 -2.45
C MET A 68 -11.13 -5.17 -1.80
N ALA A 69 -11.17 -5.43 -0.49
CA ALA A 69 -12.40 -5.65 0.26
C ALA A 69 -13.14 -4.35 0.64
N LEU A 70 -12.48 -3.19 0.55
CA LEU A 70 -13.02 -1.86 0.86
C LEU A 70 -13.66 -1.22 -0.38
#